data_AF-A0AAN9XGM9-F1
#
_entry.id   AF-A0AAN9XGM9-F1
#
_cell.length_a   1.000
_cell.length_b   1.000
_cell.length_c   1.000
_cell.angle_alpha   90.00
_cell.angle_beta   90.00
_cell.angle_gamma   90.00
#
_symmetry.space_group_name_H-M   'P 1'
#
loop_
_entity.id
_entity.type
_entity.pdbx_description
1 polymer ?
#
loop_
_entity_poly.entity_id
_entity_poly.type
_entity_poly.pdbx_seq_one_letter_code
_entity_poly.pdbx_strand_id
1 'polypeptide(L)'
;MNEVTFSPAFVLVWPTRSCVLFESFNFKSSRFTIDNALVGIFKVDVPLSFMACCLLRISIEPKLTIWCVLQRPFCPSPSTNSSFLVYKANSEKGPNSQRNTTMASMATFFAQTSYSSHSLSKTQFAPTQKVNGFVSFRARRHVGARVSCGLIEPDGGKLVELVVKDSERDSKKGEALSLPRIKLSCIDLQWVHVLSEGWATPLKGFMKEAEFLQTLHFNSLRLADGSLVNMSVPIVLAIDDAHKHRIGDNKRVALFDSNGNPVAILNDIEIYKHPKEERIARTWGTTAPGLPYVEQTITNAGNWLIGGDLEVIEPIKYNDGLDHFRLSPAELRAEFTRRNADAVFAFQLRNPVHNGHALLMTDTRRRLLEMGYKNPVLLLHPLGGYTKADDVPLDWRMKQHEKVLEDGVLDPETTVVSIFPSPMHYAGPTEVQWHAKARINAGANFYIVGRDPAGMSHPVEKRDLYDADHGKKVLSMAPGLERLNILPFRVAAYDKTQGKMAFFDPSRPQDFLFISGTKMRTLARNKESPPDGFMCPGGWKVLVEYYDSLVLSSNGKLPEAVPA
;
A
#
# COMPACT_ATOMS: atom_id res chain seq x y z
N MET A 1 2.11 53.93 -13.31
CA MET A 1 0.93 53.35 -14.00
C MET A 1 1.43 52.25 -14.90
N ASN A 2 0.96 51.03 -14.67
CA ASN A 2 0.84 49.93 -15.62
C ASN A 2 -0.22 49.02 -14.97
N GLU A 3 -1.45 49.11 -15.46
CA GLU A 3 -2.55 48.26 -15.01
C GLU A 3 -2.31 46.84 -15.50
N VAL A 4 -2.35 45.87 -14.58
CA VAL A 4 -2.42 44.45 -14.93
C VAL A 4 -3.85 44.00 -14.65
N THR A 5 -4.64 43.86 -15.71
CA THR A 5 -5.98 43.26 -15.67
C THR A 5 -5.86 41.75 -15.49
N PHE A 6 -6.42 41.21 -14.41
CA PHE A 6 -6.63 39.77 -14.23
C PHE A 6 -8.03 39.40 -14.75
N SER A 7 -8.12 38.41 -15.64
CA SER A 7 -9.39 37.77 -15.98
C SER A 7 -9.47 36.42 -15.26
N PRO A 8 -10.43 36.19 -14.35
CA PRO A 8 -10.58 34.91 -13.70
C PRO A 8 -11.39 33.94 -14.57
N ALA A 9 -10.78 32.81 -14.95
CA ALA A 9 -11.52 31.64 -15.41
C ALA A 9 -11.76 30.72 -14.20
N PHE A 10 -13.02 30.66 -13.74
CA PHE A 10 -13.47 29.68 -12.75
C PHE A 10 -14.19 28.54 -13.48
N VAL A 11 -13.83 27.28 -13.19
CA VAL A 11 -14.66 26.12 -13.54
C VAL A 11 -15.34 25.66 -12.26
N LEU A 12 -16.63 25.97 -12.14
CA LEU A 12 -17.53 25.46 -11.11
C LEU A 12 -18.43 24.42 -11.77
N VAL A 13 -18.34 23.17 -11.33
CA VAL A 13 -19.30 22.13 -11.72
C VAL A 13 -20.35 22.04 -10.61
N TRP A 14 -21.61 22.35 -10.94
CA TRP A 14 -22.75 22.09 -10.07
C TRP A 14 -23.86 21.35 -10.82
N PRO A 15 -24.52 20.36 -10.21
CA PRO A 15 -25.75 19.82 -10.73
C PRO A 15 -26.90 20.72 -10.28
N THR A 16 -27.71 21.17 -11.24
CA THR A 16 -29.01 21.87 -11.12
C THR A 16 -29.02 23.41 -11.19
N ARG A 17 -30.04 23.90 -11.92
CA ARG A 17 -30.21 25.25 -12.49
C ARG A 17 -30.57 26.30 -11.43
N SER A 18 -29.81 27.40 -11.37
CA SER A 18 -30.28 28.80 -11.15
C SER A 18 -29.08 29.76 -11.12
N CYS A 19 -29.10 30.84 -11.92
CA CYS A 19 -28.08 31.90 -11.93
C CYS A 19 -28.35 32.95 -10.85
N VAL A 20 -27.33 33.33 -10.08
CA VAL A 20 -27.30 34.60 -9.32
C VAL A 20 -25.91 35.21 -9.45
N LEU A 21 -25.82 36.45 -9.93
CA LEU A 21 -24.61 37.28 -9.98
C LEU A 21 -24.37 37.95 -8.61
N PHE A 22 -23.13 38.03 -8.17
CA PHE A 22 -22.70 38.95 -7.09
C PHE A 22 -21.41 39.70 -7.48
N GLU A 23 -21.38 41.00 -7.17
CA GLU A 23 -20.33 41.97 -7.49
C GLU A 23 -19.13 41.95 -6.53
N SER A 24 -17.94 42.12 -7.11
CA SER A 24 -16.64 42.66 -6.60
C SER A 24 -16.25 42.55 -5.11
N PHE A 25 -15.10 41.90 -4.84
CA PHE A 25 -14.35 42.00 -3.57
C PHE A 25 -13.15 42.98 -3.70
N ASN A 26 -12.94 43.82 -2.68
CA ASN A 26 -11.84 44.81 -2.61
C ASN A 26 -10.65 44.28 -1.78
N PHE A 27 -9.42 44.39 -2.30
CA PHE A 27 -8.18 44.05 -1.59
C PHE A 27 -7.42 45.31 -1.14
N LYS A 28 -6.92 45.34 0.11
CA LYS A 28 -5.97 46.36 0.61
C LYS A 28 -4.58 45.74 0.81
N SER A 29 -3.53 46.45 0.39
CA SER A 29 -2.13 46.09 0.63
C SER A 29 -1.45 47.13 1.53
N SER A 30 -0.47 46.70 2.33
CA SER A 30 0.45 47.58 3.07
C SER A 30 1.86 47.03 2.95
N ARG A 31 2.84 47.89 2.60
CA ARG A 31 4.25 47.55 2.37
C ARG A 31 5.10 47.86 3.61
N PHE A 32 6.05 46.99 3.93
CA PHE A 32 7.21 47.32 4.75
C PHE A 32 8.48 46.74 4.11
N THR A 33 9.59 47.44 4.29
CA THR A 33 10.92 47.12 3.72
C THR A 33 11.82 46.62 4.85
N ILE A 34 12.39 45.42 4.71
CA ILE A 34 13.58 44.98 5.46
C ILE A 34 14.50 44.31 4.42
N ASP A 35 15.79 44.59 4.54
CA ASP A 35 16.83 44.34 3.54
C ASP A 35 16.77 42.97 2.86
N ASN A 36 16.67 43.03 1.53
CA ASN A 36 16.89 41.97 0.56
C ASN A 36 16.09 40.65 0.73
N ALA A 37 14.76 40.74 0.86
CA ALA A 37 13.82 39.79 0.26
C ALA A 37 12.36 40.34 0.29
N LEU A 38 11.67 40.35 -0.85
CA LEU A 38 10.24 40.69 -0.93
C LEU A 38 9.40 39.50 -0.45
N VAL A 39 8.83 39.59 0.77
CA VAL A 39 7.80 38.67 1.27
C VAL A 39 6.49 39.44 1.39
N GLY A 40 5.53 39.15 0.51
CA GLY A 40 4.17 39.68 0.62
C GLY A 40 3.29 38.78 1.49
N ILE A 41 2.63 39.33 2.49
CA ILE A 41 1.56 38.64 3.24
C ILE A 41 0.22 39.13 2.70
N PHE A 42 -0.60 38.23 2.16
CA PHE A 42 -1.96 38.54 1.73
C PHE A 42 -2.94 38.15 2.83
N LYS A 43 -3.82 39.09 3.21
CA LYS A 43 -4.93 38.84 4.14
C LYS A 43 -6.22 38.69 3.32
N VAL A 44 -6.91 37.56 3.46
CA VAL A 44 -8.19 37.28 2.81
C VAL A 44 -9.23 37.08 3.90
N ASP A 45 -10.22 37.98 3.98
CA ASP A 45 -11.35 37.83 4.89
C ASP A 45 -12.49 37.11 4.14
N VAL A 46 -12.87 35.90 4.59
CA VAL A 46 -13.97 35.11 4.02
C VAL A 46 -15.10 35.01 5.06
N PRO A 47 -16.38 35.29 4.70
CA PRO A 47 -17.49 35.17 5.64
C PRO A 47 -17.72 33.75 6.14
N LEU A 48 -18.19 33.65 7.39
CA LEU A 48 -18.26 32.43 8.20
C LEU A 48 -19.44 31.51 7.85
N SER A 49 -19.60 31.09 6.59
CA SER A 49 -20.63 30.10 6.24
C SER A 49 -20.45 29.45 4.86
N PHE A 50 -19.29 28.89 4.51
CA PHE A 50 -19.17 27.94 3.39
C PHE A 50 -17.94 27.03 3.57
N MET A 51 -18.11 25.71 3.42
CA MET A 51 -17.03 24.75 3.38
C MET A 51 -16.65 24.53 1.91
N ALA A 52 -15.59 25.20 1.43
CA ALA A 52 -15.05 25.00 0.10
C ALA A 52 -13.54 24.79 0.18
N CYS A 53 -13.04 23.69 -0.38
CA CYS A 53 -11.62 23.56 -0.72
C CYS A 53 -11.35 24.44 -1.93
N CYS A 54 -10.65 25.56 -1.75
CA CYS A 54 -10.20 26.39 -2.85
C CYS A 54 -8.80 25.96 -3.30
N LEU A 55 -8.63 25.61 -4.58
CA LEU A 55 -7.33 25.53 -5.24
C LEU A 55 -6.97 26.93 -5.73
N LEU A 56 -5.93 27.54 -5.15
CA LEU A 56 -5.41 28.81 -5.63
C LEU A 56 -4.23 28.55 -6.59
N ARG A 57 -4.34 29.03 -7.83
CA ARG A 57 -3.23 29.07 -8.79
C ARG A 57 -2.54 30.42 -8.68
N ILE A 58 -1.29 30.43 -8.21
CA ILE A 58 -0.46 31.65 -8.18
C ILE A 58 0.63 31.48 -9.24
N SER A 59 0.60 32.32 -10.26
CA SER A 59 1.65 32.39 -11.28
C SER A 59 2.60 33.53 -10.94
N ILE A 60 3.86 33.19 -10.67
CA ILE A 60 4.95 34.16 -10.54
C ILE A 60 5.91 33.85 -11.69
N GLU A 61 5.77 34.61 -12.78
CA GLU A 61 6.54 34.50 -14.02
C GLU A 61 6.36 33.19 -14.83
N PRO A 62 6.64 33.20 -16.16
CA PRO A 62 6.12 32.18 -17.09
C PRO A 62 6.71 30.77 -16.97
N LYS A 63 7.53 30.48 -15.95
CA LYS A 63 8.18 29.17 -15.77
C LYS A 63 8.00 28.54 -14.37
N LEU A 64 7.17 29.10 -13.49
CA LEU A 64 6.89 28.51 -12.18
C LEU A 64 5.38 28.47 -11.89
N THR A 65 4.83 27.28 -11.69
CA THR A 65 3.44 27.10 -11.23
C THR A 65 3.46 26.39 -9.88
N ILE A 66 2.87 27.00 -8.86
CA ILE A 66 2.73 26.42 -7.52
C ILE A 66 1.24 26.19 -7.24
N TRP A 67 0.90 25.00 -6.76
CA TRP A 67 -0.44 24.65 -6.27
C TRP A 67 -0.41 24.59 -4.75
N CYS A 68 -1.23 25.41 -4.08
CA CYS A 68 -1.41 25.32 -2.63
C CYS A 68 -2.79 24.75 -2.31
N VAL A 69 -2.82 23.76 -1.41
CA VAL A 69 -4.06 23.25 -0.80
C VAL A 69 -4.18 23.87 0.59
N LEU A 70 -5.26 24.61 0.82
CA LEU A 70 -5.60 25.12 2.15
C LEU A 70 -6.44 24.07 2.89
N GLN A 71 -5.84 23.36 3.83
CA GLN A 71 -6.57 22.55 4.82
C GLN A 71 -6.57 23.27 6.17
N ARG A 72 -7.75 23.45 6.78
CA ARG A 72 -7.84 23.71 8.21
C ARG A 72 -7.80 22.38 8.97
N PRO A 73 -6.99 22.24 10.03
CA PRO A 73 -7.17 21.16 10.98
C PRO A 73 -8.45 21.40 11.79
N PHE A 74 -9.22 20.34 12.04
CA PHE A 74 -10.40 20.37 12.91
C PHE A 74 -9.94 20.61 14.36
N CYS A 75 -10.26 21.78 14.93
CA CYS A 75 -10.12 22.04 16.36
C CYS A 75 -11.28 22.94 16.83
N PRO A 76 -12.10 22.51 17.80
CA PRO A 76 -13.23 23.31 18.27
C PRO A 76 -12.76 24.24 19.39
N SER A 77 -12.15 25.39 19.04
CA SER A 77 -12.09 26.53 19.98
C SER A 77 -11.94 27.85 19.22
N PRO A 78 -12.68 28.91 19.60
CA PRO A 78 -12.69 30.17 18.87
C PRO A 78 -11.63 31.13 19.41
N SER A 79 -10.34 30.85 19.20
CA SER A 79 -9.26 31.87 19.22
C SER A 79 -7.88 31.24 19.04
N THR A 80 -7.38 31.15 17.81
CA THR A 80 -5.93 31.09 17.57
C THR A 80 -5.61 31.63 16.17
N ASN A 81 -4.72 32.63 16.09
CA ASN A 81 -4.11 33.10 14.85
C ASN A 81 -3.11 32.04 14.36
N SER A 82 -3.17 31.64 13.10
CA SER A 82 -2.19 30.73 12.48
C SER A 82 -1.36 31.49 11.45
N SER A 83 -0.04 31.49 11.63
CA SER A 83 0.94 32.00 10.66
C SER A 83 1.63 30.82 9.97
N PHE A 84 1.76 30.83 8.64
CA PHE A 84 2.43 29.78 7.87
C PHE A 84 3.76 30.29 7.30
N LEU A 85 4.82 29.48 7.40
CA LEU A 85 6.14 29.71 6.83
C LEU A 85 6.29 28.93 5.51
N VAL A 86 6.72 29.60 4.44
CA VAL A 86 7.04 28.99 3.15
C VAL A 86 8.56 29.00 2.97
N TYR A 87 9.17 27.84 2.72
CA TYR A 87 10.61 27.73 2.41
C TYR A 87 10.82 27.64 0.89
N LYS A 88 11.85 28.34 0.39
CA LYS A 88 12.34 28.27 -1.00
C LYS A 88 13.59 27.38 -1.05
N ALA A 89 13.58 26.36 -1.89
CA ALA A 89 14.78 25.62 -2.27
C ALA A 89 15.37 26.25 -3.55
N ASN A 90 16.63 26.70 -3.51
CA ASN A 90 17.36 27.16 -4.70
C ASN A 90 18.33 26.07 -5.16
N SER A 91 18.32 25.77 -6.46
CA SER A 91 19.33 24.96 -7.15
C SER A 91 20.17 25.85 -8.05
N GLU A 92 21.50 25.80 -7.95
CA GLU A 92 22.43 26.11 -9.05
C GLU A 92 23.81 25.50 -8.78
N LYS A 93 24.48 25.02 -9.84
CA LYS A 93 25.76 24.28 -9.86
C LYS A 93 26.94 25.21 -10.21
N GLY A 94 28.15 24.92 -9.71
CA GLY A 94 29.43 25.35 -10.31
C GLY A 94 30.67 25.11 -9.42
N PRO A 95 31.88 24.83 -9.97
CA PRO A 95 32.83 23.85 -9.40
C PRO A 95 34.08 24.42 -8.66
N ASN A 96 34.80 23.52 -7.99
CA ASN A 96 36.16 23.63 -7.40
C ASN A 96 36.35 24.51 -6.15
N SER A 97 36.59 23.86 -5.00
CA SER A 97 37.90 23.91 -4.32
C SER A 97 37.92 23.03 -3.06
N GLN A 98 39.05 22.35 -2.86
CA GLN A 98 39.42 21.70 -1.60
C GLN A 98 39.47 22.73 -0.47
N ARG A 99 38.94 22.39 0.71
CA ARG A 99 39.53 22.76 2.00
C ARG A 99 38.91 21.96 3.16
N ASN A 100 39.81 21.36 3.94
CA ASN A 100 39.55 20.81 5.27
C ASN A 100 38.86 21.84 6.16
N THR A 101 37.86 21.44 6.94
CA THR A 101 37.64 22.05 8.26
C THR A 101 36.91 21.10 9.21
N THR A 102 37.36 21.18 10.45
CA THR A 102 37.14 20.40 11.65
C THR A 102 35.72 20.40 12.20
N MET A 103 35.39 19.34 12.96
CA MET A 103 34.24 19.22 13.85
C MET A 103 34.09 20.43 14.77
N ALA A 104 32.88 20.97 14.86
CA ALA A 104 32.44 21.81 15.97
C ALA A 104 31.09 21.29 16.49
N SER A 105 31.12 20.88 17.76
CA SER A 105 29.97 20.55 18.60
C SER A 105 29.11 21.79 18.83
N MET A 106 27.79 21.66 18.75
CA MET A 106 26.83 22.67 19.19
C MET A 106 25.85 22.04 20.19
N ALA A 107 26.08 22.36 21.47
CA ALA A 107 25.21 22.06 22.59
C ALA A 107 23.92 22.89 22.50
N THR A 108 22.78 22.26 22.76
CA THR A 108 21.47 22.93 22.80
C THR A 108 21.20 23.40 24.22
N PHE A 109 21.07 24.72 24.39
CA PHE A 109 20.62 25.36 25.63
C PHE A 109 19.13 25.10 25.83
N PHE A 110 18.77 24.45 26.94
CA PHE A 110 17.39 24.38 27.44
C PHE A 110 17.08 25.64 28.26
N ALA A 111 16.12 26.44 27.82
CA ALA A 111 15.51 27.47 28.65
C ALA A 111 14.44 26.85 29.54
N GLN A 112 14.73 26.76 30.85
CA GLN A 112 13.77 26.42 31.90
C GLN A 112 12.90 27.65 32.20
N THR A 113 11.58 27.52 32.07
CA THR A 113 10.62 28.45 32.68
C THR A 113 10.05 27.83 33.94
N SER A 114 10.40 28.44 35.08
CA SER A 114 9.97 28.13 36.44
C SER A 114 8.53 28.59 36.67
N TYR A 115 7.65 27.70 37.12
CA TYR A 115 6.38 28.10 37.74
C TYR A 115 6.46 27.84 39.25
N SER A 116 6.34 28.95 40.00
CA SER A 116 6.33 29.03 41.46
C SER A 116 4.98 28.57 42.02
N SER A 117 5.04 27.75 43.07
CA SER A 117 3.91 27.32 43.88
C SER A 117 3.59 28.35 44.97
N HIS A 118 2.36 28.85 45.00
CA HIS A 118 1.82 29.59 46.15
C HIS A 118 0.68 28.83 46.81
N SER A 119 0.89 28.51 48.08
CA SER A 119 -0.10 28.02 49.03
C SER A 119 -0.98 29.16 49.54
N LEU A 120 -2.30 28.98 49.59
CA LEU A 120 -3.19 29.79 50.42
C LEU A 120 -4.21 28.92 51.18
N SER A 121 -4.56 29.44 52.34
CA SER A 121 -5.04 28.78 53.55
C SER A 121 -6.56 28.56 53.65
N LYS A 122 -6.92 27.69 54.61
CA LYS A 122 -8.26 27.35 55.12
C LYS A 122 -9.15 28.57 55.45
N THR A 123 -10.46 28.42 55.23
CA THR A 123 -11.52 29.01 56.06
C THR A 123 -12.76 28.12 56.03
N GLN A 124 -13.35 27.88 57.20
CA GLN A 124 -14.59 27.13 57.45
C GLN A 124 -15.79 28.09 57.46
N PHE A 125 -16.98 27.65 57.03
CA PHE A 125 -18.29 27.81 57.72
C PHE A 125 -19.39 27.00 56.98
N ALA A 126 -20.35 26.43 57.72
CA ALA A 126 -21.42 25.50 57.31
C ALA A 126 -22.83 26.17 57.48
N PRO A 127 -24.01 25.50 57.39
CA PRO A 127 -24.51 24.35 56.59
C PRO A 127 -25.90 24.61 55.91
N THR A 128 -26.55 23.53 55.42
CA THR A 128 -27.97 23.32 54.96
C THR A 128 -28.13 23.29 53.42
N GLN A 129 -28.83 22.34 52.77
CA GLN A 129 -30.02 21.56 53.13
C GLN A 129 -30.06 20.22 52.34
N LYS A 130 -30.68 19.18 52.91
CA LYS A 130 -30.84 17.82 52.34
C LYS A 130 -31.82 17.79 51.17
N VAL A 131 -31.50 17.03 50.11
CA VAL A 131 -32.50 16.31 49.30
C VAL A 131 -31.99 14.88 49.03
N ASN A 132 -32.79 13.90 49.41
CA ASN A 132 -32.56 12.47 49.21
C ASN A 132 -32.67 12.12 47.72
N GLY A 133 -31.62 11.50 47.18
CA GLY A 133 -31.66 10.79 45.90
C GLY A 133 -30.85 9.50 46.02
N PHE A 134 -31.52 8.37 46.15
CA PHE A 134 -30.90 7.05 46.07
C PHE A 134 -30.25 6.88 44.69
N VAL A 135 -28.92 6.87 44.62
CA VAL A 135 -28.19 6.41 43.43
C VAL A 135 -27.68 5.02 43.71
N SER A 136 -28.37 4.02 43.15
CA SER A 136 -27.91 2.64 43.11
C SER A 136 -26.60 2.58 42.30
N PHE A 137 -25.47 2.34 42.97
CA PHE A 137 -24.22 1.98 42.32
C PHE A 137 -24.35 0.59 41.70
N ARG A 138 -24.82 0.53 40.45
CA ARG A 138 -24.72 -0.68 39.63
C ARG A 138 -23.26 -0.81 39.23
N ALA A 139 -22.56 -1.78 39.82
CA ALA A 139 -21.23 -2.18 39.39
C ALA A 139 -21.23 -2.40 37.87
N ARG A 140 -20.34 -1.70 37.16
CA ARG A 140 -20.07 -1.96 35.74
C ARG A 140 -19.55 -3.39 35.64
N ARG A 141 -20.43 -4.32 35.28
CA ARG A 141 -20.02 -5.61 34.74
C ARG A 141 -19.10 -5.31 33.56
N HIS A 142 -17.86 -5.80 33.63
CA HIS A 142 -17.04 -5.97 32.45
C HIS A 142 -17.87 -6.77 31.43
N VAL A 143 -18.36 -6.08 30.41
CA VAL A 143 -18.88 -6.74 29.22
C VAL A 143 -17.65 -7.29 28.54
N GLY A 144 -17.36 -8.58 28.76
CA GLY A 144 -16.37 -9.29 27.95
C GLY A 144 -16.75 -9.05 26.49
N ALA A 145 -15.82 -8.52 25.71
CA ALA A 145 -16.01 -8.37 24.28
C ALA A 145 -16.43 -9.74 23.74
N ARG A 146 -17.67 -9.84 23.27
CA ARG A 146 -18.17 -11.06 22.65
C ARG A 146 -17.36 -11.19 21.37
N VAL A 147 -16.37 -12.09 21.35
CA VAL A 147 -15.60 -12.41 20.14
C VAL A 147 -16.63 -12.90 19.13
N SER A 148 -16.94 -12.07 18.14
CA SER A 148 -17.85 -12.47 17.06
C SER A 148 -17.12 -13.50 16.21
N CYS A 149 -17.60 -14.73 16.27
CA CYS A 149 -17.22 -15.88 15.46
C CYS A 149 -17.57 -15.65 13.99
N GLY A 150 -16.80 -14.83 13.27
CA GLY A 150 -17.04 -14.57 11.86
C GLY A 150 -15.79 -14.07 11.14
N LEU A 151 -15.63 -14.51 9.89
CA LEU A 151 -14.65 -13.94 8.96
C LEU A 151 -14.94 -12.45 8.78
N ILE A 152 -13.89 -11.66 8.53
CA ILE A 152 -14.06 -10.24 8.27
C ILE A 152 -14.84 -10.04 6.95
N GLU A 153 -15.79 -9.11 6.89
CA GLU A 153 -16.54 -8.85 5.66
C GLU A 153 -15.62 -8.30 4.54
N PRO A 154 -15.89 -8.56 3.26
CA PRO A 154 -15.22 -7.85 2.17
C PRO A 154 -15.51 -6.33 2.21
N ASP A 155 -14.64 -5.53 1.61
CA ASP A 155 -14.90 -4.09 1.47
C ASP A 155 -16.23 -3.84 0.72
N GLY A 156 -17.07 -2.94 1.22
CA GLY A 156 -18.42 -2.73 0.67
C GLY A 156 -19.43 -3.85 0.98
N GLY A 157 -19.07 -4.82 1.83
CA GLY A 157 -19.98 -5.83 2.39
C GLY A 157 -20.03 -7.16 1.64
N LYS A 158 -19.56 -7.22 0.38
CA LYS A 158 -19.52 -8.47 -0.41
C LYS A 158 -18.41 -8.44 -1.45
N LEU A 159 -17.91 -9.63 -1.83
CA LEU A 159 -16.97 -9.76 -2.93
C LEU A 159 -17.65 -9.37 -4.25
N VAL A 160 -16.87 -8.71 -5.11
CA VAL A 160 -17.25 -8.38 -6.48
C VAL A 160 -16.36 -9.19 -7.41
N GLU A 161 -16.83 -10.38 -7.80
CA GLU A 161 -16.19 -11.22 -8.81
C GLU A 161 -16.62 -10.77 -10.20
N LEU A 162 -15.70 -10.83 -11.16
CA LEU A 162 -15.88 -10.30 -12.51
C LEU A 162 -15.83 -11.39 -13.58
N VAL A 163 -15.78 -12.67 -13.18
CA VAL A 163 -15.92 -13.80 -14.09
C VAL A 163 -17.38 -13.93 -14.50
N VAL A 164 -17.64 -14.04 -15.81
CA VAL A 164 -19.00 -14.26 -16.33
C VAL A 164 -19.51 -15.64 -15.94
N LYS A 165 -20.84 -15.81 -15.94
CA LYS A 165 -21.44 -17.11 -15.64
C LYS A 165 -21.07 -18.14 -16.71
N ASP A 166 -20.97 -19.40 -16.31
CA ASP A 166 -20.65 -20.52 -17.20
C ASP A 166 -21.55 -20.58 -18.44
N SER A 167 -22.84 -20.29 -18.28
CA SER A 167 -23.84 -20.25 -19.35
C SER A 167 -23.62 -19.15 -20.39
N GLU A 168 -22.85 -18.10 -20.06
CA GLU A 168 -22.64 -16.92 -20.90
C GLU A 168 -21.28 -16.97 -21.63
N ARG A 169 -20.38 -17.89 -21.27
CA ARG A 169 -18.98 -17.93 -21.75
C ARG A 169 -18.87 -18.01 -23.27
N ASP A 170 -19.57 -18.94 -23.91
CA ASP A 170 -19.49 -19.12 -25.36
C ASP A 170 -20.02 -17.90 -26.13
N SER A 171 -21.08 -17.28 -25.61
CA SER A 171 -21.62 -16.04 -26.16
C SER A 171 -20.60 -14.90 -26.04
N LYS A 172 -19.95 -14.76 -24.88
CA LYS A 172 -18.92 -13.75 -24.62
C LYS A 172 -17.66 -13.98 -25.44
N LYS A 173 -17.26 -15.24 -25.70
CA LYS A 173 -16.18 -15.57 -26.64
C LYS A 173 -16.51 -15.10 -28.06
N GLY A 174 -17.72 -15.39 -28.54
CA GLY A 174 -18.18 -14.94 -29.86
C GLY A 174 -18.21 -13.42 -29.97
N GLU A 175 -18.72 -12.74 -28.94
CA GLU A 175 -18.73 -11.28 -28.85
C GLU A 175 -17.31 -10.69 -28.91
N ALA A 176 -16.39 -11.21 -28.10
CA ALA A 176 -15.01 -10.72 -28.01
C ALA A 176 -14.26 -10.75 -29.36
N LEU A 177 -14.54 -11.73 -30.21
CA LEU A 177 -13.91 -11.85 -31.53
C LEU A 177 -14.30 -10.72 -32.50
N SER A 178 -15.46 -10.09 -32.29
CA SER A 178 -15.98 -8.98 -33.12
C SER A 178 -15.51 -7.59 -32.67
N LEU A 179 -14.94 -7.47 -31.47
CA LEU A 179 -14.53 -6.20 -30.88
C LEU A 179 -13.11 -5.79 -31.26
N PRO A 180 -12.77 -4.48 -31.17
CA PRO A 180 -11.39 -4.02 -31.21
C PRO A 180 -10.57 -4.73 -30.12
N ARG A 181 -9.39 -5.22 -30.50
CA ARG A 181 -8.59 -6.11 -29.65
C ARG A 181 -7.42 -5.36 -29.02
N ILE A 182 -7.11 -5.69 -27.77
CA ILE A 182 -5.90 -5.30 -27.07
C ILE A 182 -5.18 -6.58 -26.63
N LYS A 183 -3.90 -6.70 -26.98
CA LYS A 183 -3.07 -7.81 -26.52
C LYS A 183 -2.52 -7.48 -25.12
N LEU A 184 -2.76 -8.37 -24.17
CA LEU A 184 -2.28 -8.26 -22.80
C LEU A 184 -0.82 -8.70 -22.69
N SER A 185 -0.06 -8.02 -21.85
CA SER A 185 1.20 -8.57 -21.31
C SER A 185 0.91 -9.60 -20.21
N CYS A 186 1.94 -10.32 -19.77
CA CYS A 186 1.82 -11.23 -18.62
C CYS A 186 1.39 -10.48 -17.33
N ILE A 187 1.91 -9.26 -17.09
CA ILE A 187 1.51 -8.44 -15.94
C ILE A 187 0.06 -7.98 -16.07
N ASP A 188 -0.39 -7.61 -17.26
CA ASP A 188 -1.80 -7.22 -17.46
C ASP A 188 -2.74 -8.41 -17.20
N LEU A 189 -2.36 -9.61 -17.64
CA LEU A 189 -3.13 -10.84 -17.36
C LEU A 189 -3.19 -11.15 -15.86
N GLN A 190 -2.10 -10.93 -15.13
CA GLN A 190 -2.08 -11.05 -13.66
C GLN A 190 -3.00 -10.01 -13.00
N TRP A 191 -3.09 -8.78 -13.53
CA TRP A 191 -4.07 -7.80 -13.04
C TRP A 191 -5.51 -8.17 -13.39
N VAL A 192 -5.76 -8.74 -14.58
CA VAL A 192 -7.07 -9.31 -14.92
C VAL A 192 -7.46 -10.40 -13.93
N HIS A 193 -6.52 -11.28 -13.54
CA HIS A 193 -6.75 -12.31 -12.53
C HIS A 193 -7.06 -11.71 -11.14
N VAL A 194 -6.31 -10.69 -10.70
CA VAL A 194 -6.59 -9.96 -9.45
C VAL A 194 -8.01 -9.38 -9.45
N LEU A 195 -8.41 -8.77 -10.56
CA LEU A 195 -9.73 -8.18 -10.72
C LEU A 195 -10.83 -9.25 -10.77
N SER A 196 -10.60 -10.34 -11.51
CA SER A 196 -11.60 -11.38 -11.76
C SER A 196 -12.12 -12.04 -10.49
N GLU A 197 -11.22 -12.28 -9.53
CA GLU A 197 -11.53 -12.96 -8.28
C GLU A 197 -11.94 -12.00 -7.14
N GLY A 198 -12.01 -10.69 -7.41
CA GLY A 198 -12.48 -9.71 -6.42
C GLY A 198 -11.46 -9.36 -5.33
N TRP A 199 -10.17 -9.58 -5.54
CA TRP A 199 -9.12 -9.09 -4.61
C TRP A 199 -9.17 -7.57 -4.43
N ALA A 200 -9.53 -6.85 -5.50
CA ALA A 200 -9.68 -5.39 -5.54
C ALA A 200 -11.11 -4.91 -5.24
N THR A 201 -11.97 -5.76 -4.68
CA THR A 201 -13.35 -5.40 -4.31
C THR A 201 -13.40 -4.03 -3.60
N PRO A 202 -14.31 -3.11 -3.99
CA PRO A 202 -15.44 -3.30 -4.91
C PRO A 202 -15.19 -2.79 -6.35
N LEU A 203 -13.93 -2.68 -6.78
CA LEU A 203 -13.59 -2.23 -8.13
C LEU A 203 -14.21 -3.15 -9.21
N LYS A 204 -14.77 -2.56 -10.27
CA LYS A 204 -15.53 -3.29 -11.32
C LYS A 204 -14.72 -3.62 -12.57
N GLY A 205 -13.45 -3.24 -12.61
CA GLY A 205 -12.56 -3.43 -13.75
C GLY A 205 -11.31 -2.58 -13.63
N PHE A 206 -10.66 -2.27 -14.75
CA PHE A 206 -9.54 -1.34 -14.72
C PHE A 206 -10.01 0.07 -14.38
N MET A 207 -9.23 0.78 -13.56
CA MET A 207 -9.65 2.07 -13.00
C MET A 207 -9.96 3.10 -14.08
N LYS A 208 -11.15 3.71 -13.99
CA LYS A 208 -11.50 4.95 -14.68
C LYS A 208 -10.72 6.13 -14.08
N GLU A 209 -10.69 7.29 -14.74
CA GLU A 209 -9.81 8.41 -14.33
C GLU A 209 -10.08 8.85 -12.88
N ALA A 210 -11.34 8.91 -12.48
CA ALA A 210 -11.73 9.29 -11.12
C ALA A 210 -11.20 8.32 -10.04
N GLU A 211 -11.15 7.02 -10.32
CA GLU A 211 -10.64 5.99 -9.40
C GLU A 211 -9.11 6.02 -9.36
N PHE A 212 -8.47 6.23 -10.51
CA PHE A 212 -7.03 6.41 -10.62
C PHE A 212 -6.55 7.62 -9.80
N LEU A 213 -7.20 8.77 -9.94
CA LEU A 213 -6.86 9.98 -9.20
C LEU A 213 -7.07 9.80 -7.69
N GLN A 214 -8.19 9.20 -7.27
CA GLN A 214 -8.44 8.93 -5.86
C GLN A 214 -7.39 7.98 -5.25
N THR A 215 -7.05 6.91 -5.97
CA THR A 215 -5.99 5.97 -5.59
C THR A 215 -4.67 6.69 -5.40
N LEU A 216 -4.28 7.50 -6.39
CA LEU A 216 -2.98 8.14 -6.43
C LEU A 216 -2.80 9.23 -5.37
N HIS A 217 -3.86 9.98 -5.06
CA HIS A 217 -3.80 11.09 -4.11
C HIS A 217 -4.20 10.70 -2.68
N PHE A 218 -5.12 9.74 -2.52
CA PHE A 218 -5.78 9.47 -1.23
C PHE A 218 -5.64 8.03 -0.76
N ASN A 219 -5.05 7.15 -1.57
CA ASN A 219 -4.88 5.72 -1.23
C ASN A 219 -6.21 5.04 -0.86
N SER A 220 -7.34 5.56 -1.38
CA SER A 220 -8.69 5.12 -1.05
C SER A 220 -9.65 5.44 -2.17
N LEU A 221 -10.78 4.72 -2.21
CA LEU A 221 -11.91 5.01 -3.09
C LEU A 221 -13.13 5.36 -2.26
N ARG A 222 -13.89 6.36 -2.72
CA ARG A 222 -15.18 6.71 -2.15
C ARG A 222 -16.30 5.90 -2.79
N LEU A 223 -17.07 5.18 -1.98
CA LEU A 223 -18.23 4.41 -2.42
C LEU A 223 -19.46 5.32 -2.59
N ALA A 224 -20.51 4.79 -3.21
CA ALA A 224 -21.75 5.52 -3.48
C ALA A 224 -22.47 6.00 -2.19
N ASP A 225 -22.35 5.23 -1.10
CA ASP A 225 -22.87 5.60 0.23
C ASP A 225 -22.00 6.65 0.96
N GLY A 226 -20.88 7.04 0.36
CA GLY A 226 -19.93 8.01 0.89
C GLY A 226 -18.86 7.43 1.81
N SER A 227 -18.90 6.13 2.10
CA SER A 227 -17.84 5.44 2.84
C SER A 227 -16.54 5.36 2.02
N LEU A 228 -15.42 5.14 2.70
CA LEU A 228 -14.10 4.99 2.09
C LEU A 228 -13.63 3.54 2.22
N VAL A 229 -13.06 3.01 1.15
CA VAL A 229 -12.33 1.73 1.15
C VAL A 229 -10.89 1.98 0.78
N ASN A 230 -9.97 1.20 1.34
CA ASN A 230 -8.56 1.33 1.00
C ASN A 230 -8.33 0.92 -0.47
N MET A 231 -7.46 1.66 -1.17
CA MET A 231 -7.01 1.36 -2.54
C MET A 231 -5.76 2.19 -2.84
N SER A 232 -4.58 1.62 -2.58
CA SER A 232 -3.32 2.38 -2.61
C SER A 232 -2.51 2.23 -3.90
N VAL A 233 -2.79 1.24 -4.75
CA VAL A 233 -2.04 0.97 -5.98
C VAL A 233 -2.92 1.13 -7.22
N PRO A 234 -2.46 1.84 -8.27
CA PRO A 234 -3.21 1.94 -9.52
C PRO A 234 -3.33 0.59 -10.25
N ILE A 235 -4.56 0.10 -10.40
CA ILE A 235 -4.90 -1.09 -11.20
C ILE A 235 -5.45 -0.60 -12.55
N VAL A 236 -4.55 -0.44 -13.52
CA VAL A 236 -4.82 0.23 -14.80
C VAL A 236 -4.26 -0.58 -15.96
N LEU A 237 -4.88 -0.43 -17.13
CA LEU A 237 -4.38 -0.98 -18.40
C LEU A 237 -3.87 0.17 -19.27
N ALA A 238 -2.63 0.07 -19.75
CA ALA A 238 -2.02 1.08 -20.60
C ALA A 238 -2.14 0.72 -22.09
N ILE A 239 -2.38 1.72 -22.93
CA ILE A 239 -2.46 1.57 -24.39
C ILE A 239 -1.69 2.68 -25.11
N ASP A 240 -1.15 2.37 -26.28
CA ASP A 240 -0.45 3.34 -27.13
C ASP A 240 -1.42 4.15 -28.01
N ASP A 241 -0.88 5.13 -28.75
CA ASP A 241 -1.65 5.99 -29.65
C ASP A 241 -2.31 5.18 -30.79
N ALA A 242 -1.69 4.11 -31.27
CA ALA A 242 -2.22 3.27 -32.34
C ALA A 242 -3.44 2.46 -31.86
N HIS A 243 -3.38 1.91 -30.65
CA HIS A 243 -4.49 1.27 -29.97
C HIS A 243 -5.64 2.26 -29.75
N LYS A 244 -5.36 3.44 -29.18
CA LYS A 244 -6.37 4.47 -28.99
C LYS A 244 -7.07 4.84 -30.30
N HIS A 245 -6.31 5.02 -31.38
CA HIS A 245 -6.87 5.33 -32.70
C HIS A 245 -7.72 4.17 -33.25
N ARG A 246 -7.24 2.92 -33.14
CA ARG A 246 -7.96 1.71 -33.58
C ARG A 246 -9.27 1.49 -32.82
N ILE A 247 -9.30 1.83 -31.53
CA ILE A 247 -10.50 1.74 -30.71
C ILE A 247 -11.53 2.79 -31.16
N GLY A 248 -11.09 4.01 -31.47
CA GLY A 248 -11.98 5.07 -31.95
C GLY A 248 -13.13 5.34 -30.98
N ASP A 249 -14.37 5.36 -31.49
CA ASP A 249 -15.58 5.64 -30.71
C ASP A 249 -16.24 4.38 -30.10
N ASN A 250 -15.59 3.21 -30.22
CA ASN A 250 -16.12 1.98 -29.63
C ASN A 250 -16.26 2.11 -28.12
N LYS A 251 -17.36 1.58 -27.58
CA LYS A 251 -17.61 1.55 -26.12
C LYS A 251 -17.07 0.31 -25.44
N ARG A 252 -16.62 -0.67 -26.22
CA ARG A 252 -16.18 -1.98 -25.73
C ARG A 252 -14.94 -2.42 -26.49
N VAL A 253 -14.05 -3.10 -25.79
CA VAL A 253 -12.84 -3.72 -26.35
C VAL A 253 -12.68 -5.12 -25.79
N ALA A 254 -12.06 -6.01 -26.55
CA ALA A 254 -11.72 -7.35 -26.10
C ALA A 254 -10.23 -7.44 -25.76
N LEU A 255 -9.93 -8.13 -24.66
CA LEU A 255 -8.59 -8.35 -24.14
C LEU A 255 -8.15 -9.77 -24.48
N PHE A 256 -6.97 -9.91 -25.06
CA PHE A 256 -6.44 -11.18 -25.57
C PHE A 256 -5.11 -11.53 -24.89
N ASP A 257 -4.90 -12.81 -24.62
CA ASP A 257 -3.62 -13.30 -24.08
C ASP A 257 -2.49 -13.29 -25.13
N SER A 258 -1.31 -13.77 -24.74
CA SER A 258 -0.16 -13.90 -25.62
C SER A 258 -0.36 -14.90 -26.77
N ASN A 259 -1.24 -15.88 -26.60
CA ASN A 259 -1.58 -16.95 -27.53
C ASN A 259 -2.70 -16.57 -28.51
N GLY A 260 -3.33 -15.41 -28.32
CA GLY A 260 -4.43 -14.94 -29.16
C GLY A 260 -5.81 -15.46 -28.75
N ASN A 261 -5.96 -15.95 -27.52
CA ASN A 261 -7.25 -16.33 -26.96
C ASN A 261 -7.95 -15.11 -26.33
N PRO A 262 -9.27 -14.93 -26.50
CA PRO A 262 -10.01 -13.89 -25.80
C PRO A 262 -10.13 -14.23 -24.31
N VAL A 263 -9.70 -13.31 -23.45
CA VAL A 263 -9.67 -13.48 -21.99
C VAL A 263 -10.81 -12.70 -21.32
N ALA A 264 -11.07 -11.47 -21.77
CA ALA A 264 -12.04 -10.59 -21.15
C ALA A 264 -12.60 -9.57 -22.14
N ILE A 265 -13.73 -8.97 -21.79
CA ILE A 265 -14.30 -7.79 -22.44
C ILE A 265 -14.25 -6.63 -21.45
N LEU A 266 -13.80 -5.47 -21.90
CA LEU A 266 -13.86 -4.23 -21.14
C LEU A 266 -14.97 -3.36 -21.72
N ASN A 267 -16.00 -3.13 -20.92
CA ASN A 267 -17.21 -2.38 -21.27
C ASN A 267 -17.13 -0.94 -20.77
N ASP A 268 -17.98 -0.08 -21.34
CA ASP A 268 -18.14 1.34 -20.97
C ASP A 268 -16.80 2.06 -20.76
N ILE A 269 -15.94 1.91 -21.77
CA ILE A 269 -14.55 2.32 -21.67
C ILE A 269 -14.37 3.84 -21.58
N GLU A 270 -13.34 4.22 -20.85
CA GLU A 270 -12.85 5.59 -20.73
C GLU A 270 -11.34 5.61 -20.98
N ILE A 271 -10.89 6.36 -21.98
CA ILE A 271 -9.46 6.50 -22.31
C ILE A 271 -8.99 7.87 -21.86
N TYR A 272 -8.02 7.89 -20.93
CA TYR A 272 -7.46 9.10 -20.33
C TYR A 272 -5.93 9.08 -20.35
N LYS A 273 -5.28 10.21 -20.03
CA LYS A 273 -3.82 10.33 -20.13
C LYS A 273 -3.13 9.46 -19.08
N HIS A 274 -1.96 8.95 -19.43
CA HIS A 274 -1.07 8.25 -18.50
C HIS A 274 0.06 9.21 -18.05
N PRO A 275 -0.11 9.97 -16.94
CA PRO A 275 0.94 10.85 -16.43
C PRO A 275 2.03 10.02 -15.72
N LYS A 276 2.87 9.33 -16.51
CA LYS A 276 3.83 8.33 -16.02
C LYS A 276 4.70 8.83 -14.87
N GLU A 277 5.35 9.98 -15.04
CA GLU A 277 6.24 10.54 -14.02
C GLU A 277 5.51 10.81 -12.71
N GLU A 278 4.32 11.43 -12.76
CA GLU A 278 3.51 11.70 -11.58
C GLU A 278 3.01 10.40 -10.92
N ARG A 279 2.55 9.43 -11.73
CA ARG A 279 2.14 8.10 -11.26
C ARG A 279 3.27 7.42 -10.49
N ILE A 280 4.47 7.43 -11.05
CA ILE A 280 5.66 6.81 -10.46
C ILE A 280 6.02 7.54 -9.16
N ALA A 281 6.12 8.87 -9.20
CA ALA A 281 6.49 9.69 -8.06
C ALA A 281 5.55 9.48 -6.86
N ARG A 282 4.23 9.44 -7.09
CA ARG A 282 3.23 9.30 -6.02
C ARG A 282 3.10 7.88 -5.49
N THR A 283 3.32 6.88 -6.33
CA THR A 283 3.19 5.47 -5.91
C THR A 283 4.47 4.99 -5.18
N TRP A 284 5.66 5.33 -5.69
CA TRP A 284 6.96 4.88 -5.13
C TRP A 284 7.69 5.93 -4.28
N GLY A 285 7.24 7.19 -4.25
CA GLY A 285 7.96 8.26 -3.55
C GLY A 285 9.28 8.68 -4.20
N THR A 286 9.54 8.23 -5.42
CA THR A 286 10.74 8.52 -6.23
C THR A 286 10.42 8.31 -7.70
N THR A 287 11.23 8.89 -8.60
CA THR A 287 11.21 8.64 -10.05
C THR A 287 12.55 8.08 -10.54
N ALA A 288 13.37 7.54 -9.62
CA ALA A 288 14.67 6.99 -9.96
C ALA A 288 14.55 5.87 -11.02
N PRO A 289 15.46 5.83 -12.01
CA PRO A 289 15.51 4.73 -12.96
C PRO A 289 15.92 3.42 -12.26
N GLY A 290 15.57 2.29 -12.88
CA GLY A 290 15.91 0.96 -12.36
C GLY A 290 14.95 0.43 -11.29
N LEU A 291 13.81 1.08 -11.06
CA LEU A 291 12.71 0.51 -10.29
C LEU A 291 12.08 -0.65 -11.09
N PRO A 292 12.18 -1.91 -10.65
CA PRO A 292 11.95 -3.07 -11.53
C PRO A 292 10.54 -3.11 -12.11
N TYR A 293 9.51 -2.84 -11.31
CA TYR A 293 8.13 -2.79 -11.79
C TYR A 293 7.91 -1.64 -12.77
N VAL A 294 8.45 -0.45 -12.47
CA VAL A 294 8.33 0.74 -13.32
C VAL A 294 8.94 0.48 -14.69
N GLU A 295 10.15 -0.10 -14.74
CA GLU A 295 10.81 -0.43 -16.00
C GLU A 295 10.02 -1.48 -16.81
N GLN A 296 9.45 -2.46 -16.12
CA GLN A 296 8.75 -3.55 -16.77
C GLN A 296 7.40 -3.15 -17.38
N THR A 297 6.65 -2.24 -16.76
CA THR A 297 5.25 -1.97 -17.15
C THR A 297 4.85 -0.49 -17.26
N ILE A 298 5.73 0.47 -16.94
CA ILE A 298 5.39 1.90 -16.99
C ILE A 298 6.29 2.66 -17.96
N THR A 299 7.61 2.52 -17.86
CA THR A 299 8.58 3.31 -18.64
C THR A 299 8.24 3.30 -20.13
N ASN A 300 8.12 2.11 -20.71
CA ASN A 300 7.88 1.91 -22.15
C ASN A 300 6.40 1.64 -22.50
N ALA A 301 5.49 1.76 -21.54
CA ALA A 301 4.06 1.58 -21.80
C ALA A 301 3.50 2.70 -22.68
N GLY A 302 2.27 2.55 -23.15
CA GLY A 302 1.59 3.63 -23.87
C GLY A 302 1.30 4.87 -23.01
N ASN A 303 0.99 5.98 -23.68
CA ASN A 303 0.72 7.29 -23.05
C ASN A 303 -0.75 7.45 -22.61
N TRP A 304 -1.56 6.42 -22.78
CA TRP A 304 -2.97 6.41 -22.39
C TRP A 304 -3.25 5.26 -21.43
N LEU A 305 -4.20 5.48 -20.54
CA LEU A 305 -4.82 4.46 -19.72
C LEU A 305 -6.25 4.23 -20.21
N ILE A 306 -6.73 3.00 -20.12
CA ILE A 306 -8.10 2.63 -20.43
C ILE A 306 -8.75 1.99 -19.19
N GLY A 307 -9.77 2.65 -18.67
CA GLY A 307 -10.63 2.13 -17.60
C GLY A 307 -11.96 1.65 -18.15
N GLY A 308 -12.68 0.83 -17.40
CA GLY A 308 -13.96 0.26 -17.83
C GLY A 308 -14.47 -0.85 -16.91
N ASP A 309 -15.68 -1.31 -17.20
CA ASP A 309 -16.34 -2.40 -16.48
C ASP A 309 -15.92 -3.75 -17.10
N LEU A 310 -15.21 -4.58 -16.34
CA LEU A 310 -14.53 -5.77 -16.84
C LEU A 310 -15.43 -7.00 -16.71
N GLU A 311 -15.55 -7.77 -17.78
CA GLU A 311 -16.17 -9.09 -17.82
C GLU A 311 -15.10 -10.12 -18.24
N VAL A 312 -14.68 -10.97 -17.31
CA VAL A 312 -13.66 -12.01 -17.56
C VAL A 312 -14.36 -13.28 -18.02
N ILE A 313 -13.96 -13.79 -19.18
CA ILE A 313 -14.69 -14.87 -19.88
C ILE A 313 -14.49 -16.21 -19.16
N GLU A 314 -13.27 -16.49 -18.71
CA GLU A 314 -12.93 -17.74 -18.02
C GLU A 314 -12.03 -17.45 -16.80
N PRO A 315 -12.12 -18.25 -15.72
CA PRO A 315 -11.15 -18.19 -14.63
C PRO A 315 -9.72 -18.34 -15.15
N ILE A 316 -8.81 -17.48 -14.69
CA ILE A 316 -7.42 -17.47 -15.16
C ILE A 316 -6.68 -18.70 -14.62
N LYS A 317 -5.97 -19.38 -15.53
CA LYS A 317 -5.09 -20.52 -15.21
C LYS A 317 -3.74 -20.32 -15.89
N TYR A 318 -2.67 -20.67 -15.20
CA TYR A 318 -1.30 -20.53 -15.70
C TYR A 318 -0.75 -21.86 -16.24
N ASN A 319 -1.32 -22.99 -15.79
CA ASN A 319 -0.93 -24.33 -16.21
C ASN A 319 0.55 -24.64 -15.93
N ASP A 320 1.10 -24.04 -14.87
CA ASP A 320 2.49 -24.16 -14.42
C ASP A 320 2.67 -25.21 -13.30
N GLY A 321 1.62 -25.99 -13.02
CA GLY A 321 1.58 -26.95 -11.93
C GLY A 321 1.24 -26.37 -10.56
N LEU A 322 1.01 -25.05 -10.44
CA LEU A 322 0.72 -24.37 -9.16
C LEU A 322 -0.71 -23.84 -9.05
N ASP A 323 -1.56 -24.04 -10.06
CA ASP A 323 -2.93 -23.52 -10.08
C ASP A 323 -3.80 -24.02 -8.92
N HIS A 324 -3.49 -25.17 -8.35
CA HIS A 324 -4.18 -25.72 -7.19
C HIS A 324 -3.89 -24.96 -5.88
N PHE A 325 -2.83 -24.14 -5.84
CA PHE A 325 -2.55 -23.22 -4.74
C PHE A 325 -3.17 -21.82 -4.95
N ARG A 326 -3.62 -21.49 -6.17
CA ARG A 326 -4.22 -20.19 -6.51
C ARG A 326 -5.70 -20.23 -6.16
N LEU A 327 -5.99 -20.07 -4.86
CA LEU A 327 -7.35 -20.02 -4.34
C LEU A 327 -7.84 -18.57 -4.38
N SER A 328 -9.01 -18.38 -4.97
CA SER A 328 -9.73 -17.11 -4.95
C SER A 328 -10.10 -16.69 -3.51
N PRO A 329 -10.43 -15.40 -3.28
CA PRO A 329 -10.97 -14.93 -2.01
C PRO A 329 -12.21 -15.71 -1.56
N ALA A 330 -13.09 -16.11 -2.49
CA ALA A 330 -14.27 -16.92 -2.20
C ALA A 330 -13.89 -18.33 -1.71
N GLU A 331 -12.97 -19.00 -2.38
CA GLU A 331 -12.47 -20.33 -1.99
C GLU A 331 -11.72 -20.29 -0.66
N LEU A 332 -10.91 -19.25 -0.41
CA LEU A 332 -10.23 -19.06 0.88
C LEU A 332 -11.24 -18.90 2.03
N ARG A 333 -12.28 -18.09 1.84
CA ARG A 333 -13.35 -17.93 2.84
C ARG A 333 -14.10 -19.23 3.10
N ALA A 334 -14.37 -20.01 2.05
CA ALA A 334 -14.96 -21.34 2.18
C ALA A 334 -14.05 -22.29 2.98
N GLU A 335 -12.74 -22.27 2.71
CA GLU A 335 -11.75 -23.09 3.43
C GLU A 335 -11.65 -22.71 4.92
N PHE A 336 -11.61 -21.42 5.25
CA PHE A 336 -11.59 -20.97 6.65
C PHE A 336 -12.89 -21.36 7.39
N THR A 337 -14.03 -21.25 6.72
CA THR A 337 -15.32 -21.67 7.27
C THR A 337 -15.35 -23.18 7.48
N ARG A 338 -14.87 -23.97 6.51
CA ARG A 338 -14.76 -25.44 6.60
C ARG A 338 -13.88 -25.88 7.76
N ARG A 339 -12.79 -25.15 8.04
CA ARG A 339 -11.92 -25.39 9.20
C ARG A 339 -12.49 -24.90 10.53
N ASN A 340 -13.67 -24.27 10.55
CA ASN A 340 -14.23 -23.61 11.74
C ASN A 340 -13.22 -22.61 12.36
N ALA A 341 -12.52 -21.84 11.52
CA ALA A 341 -11.59 -20.83 11.98
C ALA A 341 -12.35 -19.70 12.69
N ASP A 342 -11.95 -19.36 13.91
CA ASP A 342 -12.50 -18.22 14.66
C ASP A 342 -11.60 -16.98 14.59
N ALA A 343 -10.37 -17.15 14.09
CA ALA A 343 -9.50 -16.09 13.63
C ALA A 343 -8.66 -16.56 12.43
N VAL A 344 -8.38 -15.65 11.50
CA VAL A 344 -7.49 -15.87 10.36
C VAL A 344 -6.44 -14.77 10.35
N PHE A 345 -5.18 -15.15 10.48
CA PHE A 345 -4.06 -14.23 10.46
C PHE A 345 -3.22 -14.45 9.19
N ALA A 346 -3.06 -13.38 8.41
CA ALA A 346 -2.36 -13.45 7.14
C ALA A 346 -0.87 -13.08 7.29
N PHE A 347 -0.03 -13.85 6.60
CA PHE A 347 1.38 -13.55 6.42
C PHE A 347 1.69 -13.42 4.92
N GLN A 348 1.83 -12.17 4.47
CA GLN A 348 2.32 -11.83 3.13
C GLN A 348 3.82 -12.09 3.04
N LEU A 349 4.26 -12.72 1.96
CA LEU A 349 5.68 -12.91 1.67
C LEU A 349 5.97 -13.00 0.17
N ARG A 350 7.20 -12.62 -0.19
CA ARG A 350 7.77 -12.82 -1.54
C ARG A 350 9.10 -13.59 -1.51
N ASN A 351 9.58 -13.92 -0.31
CA ASN A 351 10.89 -14.49 -0.05
C ASN A 351 10.74 -15.89 0.57
N PRO A 352 11.78 -16.74 0.52
CA PRO A 352 11.83 -17.96 1.31
C PRO A 352 11.54 -17.72 2.81
N VAL A 353 10.88 -18.69 3.45
CA VAL A 353 10.57 -18.64 4.88
C VAL A 353 11.79 -19.09 5.67
N HIS A 354 12.38 -18.17 6.44
CA HIS A 354 13.36 -18.50 7.48
C HIS A 354 12.69 -18.42 8.86
N ASN A 355 13.36 -18.89 9.92
CA ASN A 355 12.77 -19.02 11.25
C ASN A 355 12.44 -17.67 11.91
N GLY A 356 12.91 -16.55 11.33
CA GLY A 356 12.50 -15.21 11.76
C GLY A 356 11.06 -14.91 11.33
N HIS A 357 10.67 -15.28 10.10
CA HIS A 357 9.27 -15.24 9.67
C HIS A 357 8.42 -16.22 10.50
N ALA A 358 8.92 -17.44 10.73
CA ALA A 358 8.24 -18.43 11.56
C ALA A 358 8.02 -17.93 13.00
N LEU A 359 8.98 -17.20 13.58
CA LEU A 359 8.82 -16.57 14.90
C LEU A 359 7.64 -15.60 14.91
N LEU A 360 7.48 -14.76 13.87
CA LEU A 360 6.35 -13.83 13.77
C LEU A 360 5.01 -14.59 13.69
N MET A 361 4.95 -15.64 12.89
CA MET A 361 3.74 -16.45 12.68
C MET A 361 3.35 -17.26 13.94
N THR A 362 4.32 -17.92 14.57
CA THR A 362 4.10 -18.71 15.79
C THR A 362 3.79 -17.84 17.00
N ASP A 363 4.45 -16.69 17.15
CA ASP A 363 4.16 -15.72 18.21
C ASP A 363 2.77 -15.09 18.02
N THR A 364 2.35 -14.83 16.78
CA THR A 364 0.98 -14.39 16.46
C THR A 364 -0.05 -15.43 16.90
N ARG A 365 0.15 -16.70 16.52
CA ARG A 365 -0.74 -17.80 16.95
C ARG A 365 -0.85 -17.84 18.47
N ARG A 366 0.28 -17.76 19.19
CA ARG A 366 0.30 -17.75 20.65
C ARG A 366 -0.52 -16.60 21.23
N ARG A 367 -0.32 -15.36 20.74
CA ARG A 367 -1.10 -14.19 21.17
C ARG A 367 -2.60 -14.36 20.92
N LEU A 368 -3.00 -14.93 19.78
CA LEU A 368 -4.41 -15.17 19.48
C LEU A 368 -5.04 -16.19 20.44
N LEU A 369 -4.32 -17.26 20.77
CA LEU A 369 -4.76 -18.23 21.78
C LEU A 369 -4.89 -17.59 23.17
N GLU A 370 -3.93 -16.73 23.56
CA GLU A 370 -3.97 -15.94 24.81
C GLU A 370 -5.15 -14.94 24.84
N MET A 371 -5.52 -14.38 23.68
CA MET A 371 -6.70 -13.52 23.52
C MET A 371 -8.03 -14.28 23.62
N GLY A 372 -7.99 -15.61 23.59
CA GLY A 372 -9.16 -16.48 23.79
C GLY A 372 -9.70 -17.15 22.53
N TYR A 373 -9.12 -16.87 21.35
CA TYR A 373 -9.42 -17.64 20.14
C TYR A 373 -9.04 -19.11 20.33
N LYS A 374 -9.83 -20.01 19.77
CA LYS A 374 -9.71 -21.47 19.95
C LYS A 374 -9.11 -22.14 18.72
N ASN A 375 -9.32 -21.57 17.54
CA ASN A 375 -8.87 -22.14 16.30
C ASN A 375 -8.36 -21.05 15.33
N PRO A 376 -7.29 -20.30 15.71
CA PRO A 376 -6.67 -19.37 14.80
C PRO A 376 -6.03 -20.13 13.64
N VAL A 377 -6.24 -19.69 12.40
CA VAL A 377 -5.67 -20.31 11.19
C VAL A 377 -4.70 -19.33 10.53
N LEU A 378 -3.50 -19.80 10.23
CA LEU A 378 -2.50 -19.06 9.46
C LEU A 378 -2.88 -19.12 7.98
N LEU A 379 -2.97 -17.96 7.32
CA LEU A 379 -2.92 -17.86 5.87
C LEU A 379 -1.48 -17.51 5.46
N LEU A 380 -0.68 -18.53 5.11
CA LEU A 380 0.66 -18.36 4.56
C LEU A 380 0.52 -18.06 3.07
N HIS A 381 0.79 -16.82 2.68
CA HIS A 381 0.24 -16.29 1.43
C HIS A 381 1.32 -15.73 0.51
N PRO A 382 2.18 -16.57 -0.08
CA PRO A 382 3.21 -16.13 -1.02
C PRO A 382 2.61 -15.38 -2.21
N LEU A 383 3.21 -14.25 -2.57
CA LEU A 383 2.89 -13.56 -3.82
C LEU A 383 3.42 -14.35 -5.02
N GLY A 384 2.61 -14.50 -6.06
CA GLY A 384 2.91 -15.27 -7.25
C GLY A 384 2.72 -14.55 -8.59
N GLY A 385 2.37 -13.27 -8.60
CA GLY A 385 2.51 -12.45 -9.81
C GLY A 385 3.97 -12.07 -10.07
N TYR A 386 4.20 -11.10 -10.94
CA TYR A 386 5.53 -10.59 -11.26
C TYR A 386 6.36 -10.25 -10.02
N THR A 387 7.61 -10.73 -10.02
CA THR A 387 8.67 -10.36 -9.08
C THR A 387 9.93 -9.99 -9.85
N LYS A 388 10.77 -9.12 -9.28
CA LYS A 388 12.04 -8.71 -9.89
C LYS A 388 13.00 -9.90 -10.07
N ALA A 389 13.87 -9.81 -11.08
CA ALA A 389 14.67 -10.93 -11.57
C ALA A 389 15.62 -11.57 -10.54
N ASP A 390 16.06 -10.83 -9.53
CA ASP A 390 16.94 -11.37 -8.49
C ASP A 390 16.20 -12.02 -7.32
N ASP A 391 14.86 -11.96 -7.24
CA ASP A 391 14.08 -12.71 -6.25
C ASP A 391 14.05 -14.21 -6.59
N VAL A 392 13.83 -15.06 -5.58
CA VAL A 392 13.69 -16.52 -5.79
C VAL A 392 12.37 -16.78 -6.53
N PRO A 393 12.38 -17.52 -7.65
CA PRO A 393 11.17 -17.84 -8.42
C PRO A 393 10.08 -18.52 -7.58
N LEU A 394 8.83 -18.37 -8.01
CA LEU A 394 7.65 -18.83 -7.27
C LEU A 394 7.67 -20.35 -6.99
N ASP A 395 7.95 -21.15 -8.01
CA ASP A 395 8.01 -22.62 -7.91
C ASP A 395 9.04 -23.09 -6.88
N TRP A 396 10.22 -22.48 -6.83
CA TRP A 396 11.24 -22.75 -5.83
C TRP A 396 10.83 -22.28 -4.42
N ARG A 397 10.13 -21.15 -4.31
CA ARG A 397 9.57 -20.70 -3.03
C ARG A 397 8.50 -21.66 -2.51
N MET A 398 7.60 -22.13 -3.37
CA MET A 398 6.57 -23.09 -2.99
C MET A 398 7.19 -24.40 -2.47
N LYS A 399 8.15 -24.98 -3.20
CA LYS A 399 8.92 -26.16 -2.73
C LYS A 399 9.59 -25.90 -1.37
N GLN A 400 10.14 -24.70 -1.18
CA GLN A 400 10.79 -24.34 0.08
C GLN A 400 9.77 -24.21 1.24
N HIS A 401 8.59 -23.66 0.97
CA HIS A 401 7.52 -23.50 1.96
C HIS A 401 6.90 -24.86 2.35
N GLU A 402 6.74 -25.77 1.39
CA GLU A 402 6.35 -27.17 1.66
C GLU A 402 7.32 -27.83 2.64
N LYS A 403 8.65 -27.68 2.44
CA LYS A 403 9.63 -28.21 3.39
C LYS A 403 9.59 -27.56 4.77
N VAL A 404 9.23 -26.28 4.87
CA VAL A 404 9.05 -25.61 6.17
C VAL A 404 7.86 -26.23 6.95
N LEU A 405 6.81 -26.63 6.24
CA LEU A 405 5.64 -27.30 6.81
C LEU A 405 5.93 -28.77 7.14
N GLU A 406 6.60 -29.50 6.25
CA GLU A 406 7.03 -30.89 6.50
C GLU A 406 7.97 -31.00 7.71
N ASP A 407 8.90 -30.06 7.88
CA ASP A 407 9.82 -30.01 9.02
C ASP A 407 9.13 -29.58 10.33
N GLY A 408 7.84 -29.25 10.30
CA GLY A 408 7.05 -28.88 11.48
C GLY A 408 7.38 -27.50 12.07
N VAL A 409 8.11 -26.65 11.34
CA VAL A 409 8.37 -25.26 11.75
C VAL A 409 7.08 -24.45 11.76
N LEU A 410 6.19 -24.73 10.82
CA LEU A 410 4.80 -24.30 10.81
C LEU A 410 3.92 -25.55 10.84
N ASP A 411 2.84 -25.49 11.59
CA ASP A 411 1.88 -26.59 11.71
C ASP A 411 0.96 -26.66 10.47
N PRO A 412 0.99 -27.74 9.67
CA PRO A 412 0.14 -27.89 8.49
C PRO A 412 -1.35 -27.92 8.79
N GLU A 413 -1.76 -28.45 9.94
CA GLU A 413 -3.19 -28.59 10.30
C GLU A 413 -3.85 -27.23 10.53
N THR A 414 -3.06 -26.25 10.97
CA THR A 414 -3.53 -24.90 11.27
C THR A 414 -3.00 -23.85 10.30
N THR A 415 -2.53 -24.29 9.13
CA THR A 415 -2.02 -23.43 8.06
C THR A 415 -2.74 -23.71 6.74
N VAL A 416 -3.16 -22.64 6.07
CA VAL A 416 -3.60 -22.65 4.67
C VAL A 416 -2.50 -21.98 3.85
N VAL A 417 -1.93 -22.71 2.89
CA VAL A 417 -0.98 -22.17 1.92
C VAL A 417 -1.73 -21.83 0.64
N SER A 418 -1.60 -20.58 0.17
CA SER A 418 -2.21 -20.16 -1.08
C SER A 418 -1.37 -19.09 -1.77
N ILE A 419 -1.45 -19.00 -3.10
CA ILE A 419 -0.70 -18.04 -3.90
C ILE A 419 -1.57 -16.81 -4.17
N PHE A 420 -1.05 -15.63 -3.78
CA PHE A 420 -1.67 -14.35 -4.08
C PHE A 420 -1.28 -13.88 -5.49
N PRO A 421 -2.23 -13.69 -6.43
CA PRO A 421 -1.89 -13.53 -7.86
C PRO A 421 -1.36 -12.14 -8.24
N SER A 422 -1.33 -11.17 -7.33
CA SER A 422 -0.90 -9.80 -7.62
C SER A 422 0.56 -9.72 -8.08
N PRO A 423 0.87 -8.88 -9.07
CA PRO A 423 2.22 -8.37 -9.29
C PRO A 423 2.78 -7.65 -8.06
N MET A 424 4.09 -7.74 -7.84
CA MET A 424 4.83 -7.03 -6.78
C MET A 424 5.36 -5.69 -7.33
N HIS A 425 5.00 -4.58 -6.68
CA HIS A 425 5.43 -3.24 -7.09
C HIS A 425 6.78 -2.83 -6.49
N TYR A 426 7.11 -3.35 -5.30
CA TYR A 426 8.17 -2.86 -4.44
C TYR A 426 7.94 -1.40 -4.01
N ALA A 427 6.68 -1.06 -3.73
CA ALA A 427 6.23 0.30 -3.37
C ALA A 427 6.05 0.52 -1.86
N GLY A 428 6.66 -0.33 -1.02
CA GLY A 428 6.83 -0.09 0.41
C GLY A 428 5.53 0.23 1.16
N PRO A 429 5.46 1.36 1.92
CA PRO A 429 4.26 1.76 2.66
C PRO A 429 3.00 1.98 1.80
N THR A 430 3.14 2.30 0.52
CA THR A 430 1.99 2.38 -0.41
C THR A 430 1.46 0.97 -0.70
N GLU A 431 2.34 0.04 -1.04
CA GLU A 431 1.93 -1.31 -1.44
C GLU A 431 1.51 -2.21 -0.26
N VAL A 432 2.07 -2.03 0.94
CA VAL A 432 1.66 -2.86 2.10
C VAL A 432 0.18 -2.67 2.45
N GLN A 433 -0.40 -1.50 2.15
CA GLN A 433 -1.84 -1.26 2.27
C GLN A 433 -2.64 -2.16 1.32
N TRP A 434 -2.21 -2.26 0.05
CA TRP A 434 -2.79 -3.18 -0.94
C TRP A 434 -2.69 -4.63 -0.49
N HIS A 435 -1.52 -5.06 0.01
CA HIS A 435 -1.33 -6.42 0.51
C HIS A 435 -2.27 -6.75 1.69
N ALA A 436 -2.55 -5.78 2.55
CA ALA A 436 -3.48 -5.93 3.67
C ALA A 436 -4.94 -5.92 3.22
N LYS A 437 -5.35 -4.95 2.39
CA LYS A 437 -6.70 -4.84 1.82
C LYS A 437 -7.10 -6.11 1.06
N ALA A 438 -6.20 -6.67 0.23
CA ALA A 438 -6.48 -7.92 -0.48
C ALA A 438 -6.79 -9.07 0.49
N ARG A 439 -6.16 -9.09 1.67
CA ARG A 439 -6.34 -10.13 2.70
C ARG A 439 -7.59 -9.92 3.53
N ILE A 440 -8.02 -8.67 3.71
CA ILE A 440 -9.38 -8.36 4.19
C ILE A 440 -10.40 -9.02 3.26
N ASN A 441 -10.28 -8.81 1.95
CA ASN A 441 -11.22 -9.38 0.98
C ASN A 441 -11.17 -10.91 0.98
N ALA A 442 -10.03 -11.53 1.27
CA ALA A 442 -9.92 -12.99 1.47
C ALA A 442 -10.42 -13.51 2.83
N GLY A 443 -10.81 -12.65 3.78
CA GLY A 443 -11.39 -13.04 5.06
C GLY A 443 -10.45 -13.00 6.27
N ALA A 444 -9.21 -12.52 6.12
CA ALA A 444 -8.28 -12.37 7.23
C ALA A 444 -8.67 -11.20 8.14
N ASN A 445 -8.82 -11.46 9.45
CA ASN A 445 -9.13 -10.44 10.45
C ASN A 445 -7.88 -9.93 11.19
N PHE A 446 -6.73 -10.61 11.03
CA PHE A 446 -5.42 -10.16 11.52
C PHE A 446 -4.40 -10.13 10.39
N TYR A 447 -3.51 -9.14 10.42
CA TYR A 447 -2.46 -8.99 9.42
C TYR A 447 -1.11 -8.75 10.07
N ILE A 448 -0.16 -9.66 9.83
CA ILE A 448 1.19 -9.57 10.36
C ILE A 448 1.99 -8.60 9.49
N VAL A 449 2.67 -7.65 10.12
CA VAL A 449 3.56 -6.71 9.42
C VAL A 449 4.88 -6.56 10.17
N GLY A 450 5.97 -6.78 9.45
CA GLY A 450 7.35 -6.68 9.95
C GLY A 450 8.02 -5.36 9.62
N ARG A 451 9.36 -5.40 9.58
CA ARG A 451 10.23 -4.29 9.11
C ARG A 451 10.18 -4.21 7.58
N ASP A 452 10.17 -2.98 7.06
CA ASP A 452 10.32 -2.66 5.64
C ASP A 452 9.42 -3.52 4.70
N PRO A 453 8.12 -3.63 5.00
CA PRO A 453 7.22 -4.45 4.19
C PRO A 453 7.12 -3.86 2.78
N ALA A 454 7.16 -4.73 1.78
CA ALA A 454 7.19 -4.36 0.37
C ALA A 454 8.35 -3.42 -0.05
N GLY A 455 9.39 -3.27 0.78
CA GLY A 455 10.57 -2.49 0.47
C GLY A 455 11.61 -3.23 -0.37
N MET A 456 12.53 -2.43 -0.91
CA MET A 456 13.77 -2.84 -1.57
C MET A 456 14.83 -1.75 -1.36
N SER A 457 16.09 -2.05 -1.65
CA SER A 457 17.13 -1.03 -1.70
C SER A 457 16.92 -0.08 -2.87
N HIS A 458 17.33 1.18 -2.72
CA HIS A 458 17.26 2.18 -3.78
C HIS A 458 18.16 1.74 -4.96
N PRO A 459 17.68 1.77 -6.22
CA PRO A 459 18.47 1.27 -7.36
C PRO A 459 19.80 2.00 -7.58
N VAL A 460 19.83 3.31 -7.27
CA VAL A 460 21.00 4.19 -7.48
C VAL A 460 21.80 4.47 -6.20
N GLU A 461 21.13 4.53 -5.04
CA GLU A 461 21.73 5.02 -3.80
C GLU A 461 21.97 3.86 -2.83
N LYS A 462 23.02 3.92 -2.00
CA LYS A 462 23.36 2.87 -1.04
C LYS A 462 22.50 2.96 0.23
N ARG A 463 21.18 2.89 0.09
CA ARG A 463 20.22 2.91 1.19
C ARG A 463 18.94 2.15 0.84
N ASP A 464 18.11 1.90 1.86
CA ASP A 464 16.75 1.41 1.65
C ASP A 464 15.89 2.50 0.97
N LEU A 465 14.94 2.07 0.14
CA LEU A 465 14.04 3.00 -0.57
C LEU A 465 13.10 3.72 0.39
N TYR A 466 12.67 3.01 1.43
CA TYR A 466 11.74 3.49 2.46
C TYR A 466 12.36 3.35 3.85
N ASP A 467 11.88 4.18 4.77
CA ASP A 467 12.13 3.95 6.19
C ASP A 467 11.44 2.66 6.64
N ALA A 468 12.18 1.85 7.38
CA ALA A 468 11.81 0.49 7.72
C ALA A 468 10.60 0.37 8.68
N ASP A 469 10.24 1.46 9.37
CA ASP A 469 9.08 1.54 10.25
C ASP A 469 7.85 2.16 9.58
N HIS A 470 8.00 2.84 8.44
CA HIS A 470 6.89 3.54 7.78
C HIS A 470 5.76 2.59 7.38
N GLY A 471 6.06 1.39 6.91
CA GLY A 471 5.03 0.43 6.51
C GLY A 471 4.07 0.09 7.66
N LYS A 472 4.59 -0.14 8.87
CA LYS A 472 3.77 -0.42 10.07
C LYS A 472 2.93 0.79 10.48
N LYS A 473 3.55 1.98 10.50
CA LYS A 473 2.91 3.23 10.90
C LYS A 473 1.78 3.59 9.94
N VAL A 474 2.06 3.61 8.64
CA VAL A 474 1.07 3.89 7.58
C VAL A 474 -0.09 2.92 7.64
N LEU A 475 0.18 1.62 7.79
CA LEU A 475 -0.89 0.62 7.84
C LEU A 475 -1.84 0.82 9.03
N SER A 476 -1.33 1.28 10.18
CA SER A 476 -2.15 1.55 11.37
C SER A 476 -3.04 2.80 11.28
N MET A 477 -2.79 3.67 10.30
CA MET A 477 -3.54 4.93 10.10
C MET A 477 -4.21 5.02 8.72
N ALA A 478 -4.10 3.97 7.91
CA ALA A 478 -4.58 3.96 6.54
C ALA A 478 -6.12 3.90 6.49
N PRO A 479 -6.78 4.78 5.72
CA PRO A 479 -8.23 4.81 5.62
C PRO A 479 -8.77 3.52 5.00
N GLY A 480 -9.88 3.02 5.54
CA GLY A 480 -10.54 1.78 5.12
C GLY A 480 -9.93 0.49 5.68
N LEU A 481 -8.86 0.57 6.47
CA LEU A 481 -8.22 -0.58 7.13
C LEU A 481 -8.46 -0.63 8.65
N GLU A 482 -9.29 0.26 9.20
CA GLU A 482 -9.49 0.46 10.65
C GLU A 482 -10.05 -0.80 11.33
N ARG A 483 -10.76 -1.64 10.56
CA ARG A 483 -11.35 -2.90 10.99
C ARG A 483 -10.39 -4.10 10.97
N LEU A 484 -9.23 -3.98 10.33
CA LEU A 484 -8.23 -5.04 10.28
C LEU A 484 -7.28 -4.91 11.47
N ASN A 485 -7.11 -6.00 12.21
CA ASN A 485 -6.20 -6.00 13.35
C ASN A 485 -4.75 -6.12 12.87
N ILE A 486 -4.05 -5.00 12.82
CA ILE A 486 -2.63 -4.96 12.45
C ILE A 486 -1.78 -5.48 13.61
N LEU A 487 -0.94 -6.48 13.34
CA LEU A 487 -0.01 -7.06 14.30
C LEU A 487 1.43 -6.64 13.93
N PRO A 488 1.92 -5.51 14.46
CA PRO A 488 3.27 -5.05 14.17
C PRO A 488 4.29 -5.86 14.95
N PHE A 489 5.40 -6.19 14.29
CA PHE A 489 6.53 -6.85 14.91
C PHE A 489 7.81 -6.03 14.80
N ARG A 490 8.66 -6.19 15.82
CA ARG A 490 10.05 -5.75 15.77
C ARG A 490 10.85 -6.71 14.88
N VAL A 491 12.06 -6.29 14.51
CA VAL A 491 12.95 -7.12 13.68
C VAL A 491 13.28 -8.42 14.42
N ALA A 492 13.20 -9.55 13.73
CA ALA A 492 13.73 -10.82 14.21
C ALA A 492 15.11 -11.06 13.60
N ALA A 493 16.07 -11.47 14.42
CA ALA A 493 17.45 -11.76 14.03
C ALA A 493 17.96 -13.01 14.75
N TYR A 494 19.07 -13.58 14.29
CA TYR A 494 19.65 -14.78 14.90
C TYR A 494 20.40 -14.40 16.17
N ASP A 495 19.95 -14.85 17.34
CA ASP A 495 20.59 -14.63 18.62
C ASP A 495 21.67 -15.71 18.85
N LYS A 496 22.93 -15.31 18.75
CA LYS A 496 24.09 -16.21 18.88
C LYS A 496 24.20 -16.84 20.26
N THR A 497 23.65 -16.19 21.30
CA THR A 497 23.70 -16.70 22.68
C THR A 497 22.69 -17.81 22.91
N GLN A 498 21.60 -17.84 22.14
CA GLN A 498 20.51 -18.81 22.27
C GLN A 498 20.49 -19.86 21.14
N GLY A 499 21.27 -19.65 20.07
CA GLY A 499 21.30 -20.56 18.93
C GLY A 499 19.98 -20.60 18.13
N LYS A 500 19.21 -19.50 18.12
CA LYS A 500 17.89 -19.44 17.45
C LYS A 500 17.49 -18.02 17.06
N MET A 501 16.43 -17.91 16.27
CA MET A 501 15.82 -16.63 15.94
C MET A 501 15.09 -16.03 17.15
N ALA A 502 15.31 -14.75 17.42
CA ALA A 502 14.67 -13.97 18.48
C ALA A 502 14.39 -12.53 18.02
N PHE A 503 13.53 -11.81 18.75
CA PHE A 503 13.35 -10.38 18.52
C PHE A 503 14.62 -9.62 18.91
N PHE A 504 15.06 -8.73 18.02
CA PHE A 504 16.25 -7.91 18.22
C PHE A 504 16.13 -7.03 19.48
N ASP A 505 17.20 -7.02 20.27
CA ASP A 505 17.33 -6.24 21.48
C ASP A 505 18.48 -5.22 21.31
N PRO A 506 18.17 -3.91 21.25
CA PRO A 506 19.17 -2.88 21.01
C PRO A 506 20.13 -2.67 22.19
N SER A 507 19.87 -3.25 23.37
CA SER A 507 20.79 -3.19 24.52
C SER A 507 21.98 -4.16 24.39
N ARG A 508 21.87 -5.16 23.52
CA ARG A 508 22.90 -6.18 23.27
C ARG A 508 23.08 -6.51 21.77
N PRO A 509 23.28 -5.49 20.92
CA PRO A 509 23.26 -5.65 19.46
C PRO A 509 24.33 -6.63 18.96
N GLN A 510 25.45 -6.76 19.66
CA GLN A 510 26.54 -7.68 19.35
C GLN A 510 26.14 -9.15 19.40
N ASP A 511 25.06 -9.52 20.09
CA ASP A 511 24.59 -10.90 20.20
C ASP A 511 23.82 -11.35 18.97
N PHE A 512 23.35 -10.40 18.16
CA PHE A 512 22.48 -10.67 17.02
C PHE A 512 23.24 -10.69 15.70
N LEU A 513 22.87 -11.63 14.84
CA LEU A 513 23.39 -11.76 13.49
C LEU A 513 22.26 -11.57 12.48
N PHE A 514 22.43 -10.57 11.61
CA PHE A 514 21.52 -10.28 10.51
C PHE A 514 22.03 -10.96 9.24
N ILE A 515 21.21 -11.81 8.63
CA ILE A 515 21.50 -12.46 7.35
C ILE A 515 20.58 -11.87 6.30
N SER A 516 21.13 -11.03 5.43
CA SER A 516 20.39 -10.47 4.30
C SER A 516 20.15 -11.54 3.22
N GLY A 517 19.21 -11.28 2.30
CA GLY A 517 19.00 -12.12 1.12
C GLY A 517 20.28 -12.29 0.29
N THR A 518 21.09 -11.23 0.16
CA THR A 518 22.40 -11.30 -0.49
C THR A 518 23.34 -12.24 0.23
N LYS A 519 23.41 -12.18 1.57
CA LYS A 519 24.26 -13.07 2.36
C LYS A 519 23.78 -14.52 2.29
N MET A 520 22.47 -14.76 2.36
CA MET A 520 21.89 -16.10 2.16
C MET A 520 22.28 -16.69 0.80
N ARG A 521 22.20 -15.88 -0.26
CA ARG A 521 22.62 -16.29 -1.61
C ARG A 521 24.10 -16.63 -1.68
N THR A 522 24.97 -15.82 -1.06
CA THR A 522 26.41 -16.10 -1.01
C THR A 522 26.69 -17.41 -0.29
N LEU A 523 26.07 -17.65 0.87
CA LEU A 523 26.21 -18.90 1.62
C LEU A 523 25.81 -20.11 0.77
N ALA A 524 24.62 -20.05 0.15
CA ALA A 524 24.12 -21.15 -0.67
C ALA A 524 25.04 -21.45 -1.88
N ARG A 525 25.54 -20.42 -2.57
CA ARG A 525 26.47 -20.57 -3.70
C ARG A 525 27.82 -21.18 -3.30
N ASN A 526 28.27 -20.92 -2.08
CA ASN A 526 29.51 -21.48 -1.54
C ASN A 526 29.30 -22.85 -0.88
N LYS A 527 28.07 -23.38 -0.88
CA LYS A 527 27.69 -24.60 -0.15
C LYS A 527 27.96 -24.50 1.36
N GLU A 528 27.96 -23.28 1.88
CA GLU A 528 27.99 -22.98 3.30
C GLU A 528 26.56 -22.95 3.84
N SER A 529 26.35 -23.35 5.09
CA SER A 529 25.04 -23.25 5.73
C SER A 529 24.97 -21.99 6.59
N PRO A 530 23.79 -21.35 6.70
CA PRO A 530 23.57 -20.37 7.76
C PRO A 530 23.70 -21.06 9.12
N PRO A 531 23.81 -20.30 10.22
CA PRO A 531 23.80 -20.86 11.56
C PRO A 531 22.60 -21.78 11.78
N ASP A 532 22.81 -22.88 12.50
CA ASP A 532 21.74 -23.82 12.85
C ASP A 532 20.58 -23.08 13.53
N GLY A 533 19.34 -23.42 13.20
CA GLY A 533 18.16 -22.71 13.70
C GLY A 533 17.82 -21.38 13.00
N PHE A 534 18.59 -20.93 12.00
CA PHE A 534 18.21 -19.79 11.16
C PHE A 534 17.08 -20.12 10.17
N MET A 535 17.14 -21.29 9.54
CA MET A 535 16.15 -21.86 8.62
C MET A 535 16.13 -23.37 8.82
N CYS A 536 14.99 -24.03 8.57
CA CYS A 536 14.95 -25.48 8.66
C CYS A 536 15.87 -26.14 7.60
N PRO A 537 16.47 -27.30 7.91
CA PRO A 537 17.38 -27.98 6.98
C PRO A 537 16.75 -28.33 5.64
N GLY A 538 15.49 -28.80 5.62
CA GLY A 538 14.76 -29.13 4.39
C GLY A 538 14.56 -27.91 3.50
N GLY A 539 14.15 -26.80 4.11
CA GLY A 539 13.99 -25.51 3.41
C GLY A 539 15.31 -24.95 2.89
N TRP A 540 16.40 -25.07 3.66
CA TRP A 540 17.73 -24.62 3.22
C TRP A 540 18.25 -25.44 2.03
N LYS A 541 18.06 -26.77 2.04
CA LYS A 541 18.45 -27.66 0.95
C LYS A 541 17.83 -27.26 -0.39
N VAL A 542 16.53 -26.93 -0.39
CA VAL A 542 15.83 -26.44 -1.60
C VAL A 542 16.49 -25.16 -2.15
N LEU A 543 16.93 -24.25 -1.28
CA LEU A 543 17.63 -23.04 -1.73
C LEU A 543 19.01 -23.34 -2.31
N VAL A 544 19.77 -24.26 -1.71
CA VAL A 544 21.06 -24.69 -2.26
C VAL A 544 20.86 -25.28 -3.67
N GLU A 545 19.88 -26.16 -3.85
CA GLU A 545 19.53 -26.75 -5.16
C GLU A 545 19.17 -25.66 -6.20
N TYR A 546 18.37 -24.67 -5.80
CA TYR A 546 18.06 -23.52 -6.66
C TYR A 546 19.32 -22.76 -7.07
N TYR A 547 20.18 -22.38 -6.11
CA TYR A 547 21.36 -21.59 -6.42
C TYR A 547 22.43 -22.37 -7.22
N ASP A 548 22.52 -23.68 -7.03
CA ASP A 548 23.36 -24.57 -7.86
C ASP A 548 22.85 -24.60 -9.32
N SER A 549 21.53 -24.60 -9.52
CA SER A 549 20.93 -24.56 -10.88
C SER A 549 21.30 -23.29 -11.66
N LEU A 550 21.46 -22.15 -10.96
CA LEU A 550 21.91 -20.90 -11.59
C LEU A 550 23.36 -20.99 -12.08
N VAL A 551 24.26 -21.63 -11.31
CA VAL A 551 25.67 -21.79 -11.69
C VAL A 551 25.80 -22.62 -12.97
N LEU A 552 25.01 -23.69 -13.08
CA LEU A 552 24.99 -24.55 -14.27
C LEU A 552 24.51 -23.81 -15.52
N SER A 553 23.58 -22.85 -15.38
CA SER A 553 23.10 -22.01 -16.49
C SER A 553 24.08 -20.93 -16.94
N SER A 554 25.01 -20.49 -16.06
CA SER A 554 25.97 -19.41 -16.33
C SER A 554 27.19 -19.78 -17.20
N ASN A 555 27.17 -20.92 -17.89
CA ASN A 555 28.10 -21.21 -19.02
C ASN A 555 27.77 -20.39 -20.30
N GLY A 556 27.27 -19.15 -20.16
CA GLY A 556 27.29 -18.17 -21.25
C GLY A 556 26.09 -17.25 -21.43
N LYS A 557 24.98 -17.38 -20.67
CA LYS A 557 23.89 -16.38 -20.67
C LYS A 557 23.23 -16.28 -19.29
N LEU A 558 23.03 -15.06 -18.81
CA LEU A 558 22.10 -14.79 -17.70
C LEU A 558 20.70 -15.29 -18.13
N PRO A 559 19.96 -16.02 -17.28
CA PRO A 559 18.59 -16.38 -17.58
C PRO A 559 17.74 -15.11 -17.74
N GLU A 560 17.03 -14.99 -18.85
CA GLU A 560 15.88 -14.09 -18.92
C GLU A 560 14.89 -14.45 -17.81
N ALA A 561 14.19 -13.44 -17.28
CA ALA A 561 13.13 -13.68 -16.31
C ALA A 561 12.17 -14.72 -16.90
N VAL A 562 12.08 -15.89 -16.25
CA VAL A 562 11.12 -16.92 -16.65
C VAL A 562 9.73 -16.27 -16.53
N PRO A 563 8.98 -16.13 -17.63
CA PRO A 563 7.60 -15.70 -17.54
C PRO A 563 6.88 -16.75 -16.69
N ALA A 564 6.30 -16.31 -15.57
CA ALA A 564 5.31 -17.11 -14.86
C ALA A 564 4.05 -17.28 -15.72
#